data_AF-A0AAU9VIG8-F1
#
_entry.id   AF-A0AAU9VIG8-F1
#
_cell.length_a   1.000
_cell.length_b   1.000
_cell.length_c   1.000
_cell.angle_alpha   90.00
_cell.angle_beta   90.00
_cell.angle_gamma   90.00
#
_symmetry.space_group_name_H-M   'P 1'
#
loop_
_entity.id
_entity.type
_entity.pdbx_description
1 polymer ?
#
loop_
_entity_poly.entity_id
_entity_poly.type
_entity_poly.pdbx_seq_one_letter_code
_entity_poly.pdbx_strand_id
1 'polypeptide(L)'
;MGQADHTQQVAESILCFFPGFEAFKLPPPSASEEVMKNINRNKSQINSEFFSGIEKFKVLLKRTLTPKHSFNDGELVTGEGLAALVELYVQAINTPGVIPNSFADRDYVTWQTENDQFTREACDALLKQLKKQHLDPILDQLHGKEGAKVMFDDIVAGYKKIEQDYKARATGAKQVCAAAFFEFHPELMTEMQQYLGVLKQLKDFDENLSREIAAKAYQEQEKIKLEEEHERLQQENRQRHKEMEMLQAKQEQEKKRLREQMEAEAAVQLQQMENMVKARMMEVEKHRRNFMQENQVLSQRLAQMQKSNEGMEKTVESLRQQLLLNQSRQRQVQKPGFFDRALQMIPVLGGVASTLSKCSVM
;
A
#
# COMPACT_ATOMS: atom_id res chain seq x y z
N MET A 1 -33.59 -40.79 13.21
CA MET A 1 -32.23 -40.39 13.65
C MET A 1 -32.36 -38.99 14.20
N GLY A 2 -32.24 -38.87 15.53
CA GLY A 2 -32.81 -37.77 16.32
C GLY A 2 -31.74 -36.83 16.88
N GLN A 3 -32.19 -35.65 17.33
CA GLN A 3 -31.45 -34.50 17.91
C GLN A 3 -30.13 -34.74 18.66
N ALA A 4 -29.92 -35.92 19.26
CA ALA A 4 -28.66 -36.30 19.90
C ALA A 4 -27.47 -36.32 18.92
N ASP A 5 -27.70 -36.78 17.69
CA ASP A 5 -26.69 -36.90 16.64
C ASP A 5 -26.19 -35.51 16.17
N HIS A 6 -27.13 -34.57 16.03
CA HIS A 6 -26.82 -33.21 15.61
C HIS A 6 -26.05 -32.41 16.68
N THR A 7 -26.41 -32.59 17.95
CA THR A 7 -25.74 -31.88 19.07
C THR A 7 -24.28 -32.33 19.19
N GLN A 8 -24.03 -33.62 18.99
CA GLN A 8 -22.68 -34.18 19.01
C GLN A 8 -21.84 -33.69 17.82
N GLN A 9 -22.43 -33.63 16.63
CA GLN A 9 -21.77 -33.12 15.43
C GLN A 9 -21.33 -31.65 15.56
N VAL A 10 -22.13 -30.83 16.24
CA VAL A 10 -21.79 -29.42 16.54
C VAL A 10 -20.60 -29.34 17.50
N ALA A 11 -20.60 -30.15 18.57
CA ALA A 11 -19.51 -30.16 19.53
C ALA A 11 -18.20 -30.63 18.88
N GLU A 12 -18.24 -31.68 18.08
CA GLU A 12 -17.10 -32.19 17.32
C GLU A 12 -16.55 -31.15 16.34
N SER A 13 -17.43 -30.46 15.60
CA SER A 13 -17.02 -29.38 14.69
C SER A 13 -16.27 -28.28 15.42
N ILE A 14 -16.78 -27.82 16.56
CA ILE A 14 -16.11 -26.80 17.37
C ILE A 14 -14.71 -27.27 17.76
N LEU A 15 -14.58 -28.48 18.30
CA LEU A 15 -13.30 -29.04 18.74
C LEU A 15 -12.29 -29.24 17.59
N CYS A 16 -12.75 -29.49 16.37
CA CYS A 16 -11.88 -29.67 15.20
C CYS A 16 -11.39 -28.34 14.60
N PHE A 17 -12.19 -27.27 14.64
CA PHE A 17 -11.85 -26.02 13.96
C PHE A 17 -11.02 -25.04 14.80
N PHE A 18 -11.06 -25.15 16.13
CA PHE A 18 -10.30 -24.25 17.01
C PHE A 18 -9.22 -25.01 17.79
N PRO A 19 -7.96 -24.53 17.77
CA PRO A 19 -6.85 -25.22 18.42
C PRO A 19 -6.87 -25.15 19.95
N GLY A 20 -7.77 -24.35 20.55
CA GLY A 20 -7.88 -24.21 22.00
C GLY A 20 -9.11 -23.39 22.41
N PHE A 21 -9.50 -23.53 23.67
CA PHE A 21 -10.69 -22.91 24.24
C PHE A 21 -10.43 -22.36 25.63
N GLU A 22 -11.03 -21.21 25.91
CA GLU A 22 -11.07 -20.59 27.22
C GLU A 22 -12.53 -20.26 27.53
N ALA A 23 -12.96 -20.52 28.77
CA ALA A 23 -14.32 -20.22 29.22
C ALA A 23 -14.28 -19.24 30.40
N PHE A 24 -15.14 -18.22 30.36
CA PHE A 24 -15.22 -17.21 31.42
C PHE A 24 -16.68 -16.89 31.74
N LYS A 25 -17.01 -16.78 33.03
CA LYS A 25 -18.38 -16.48 33.49
C LYS A 25 -18.42 -15.08 34.10
N LEU A 26 -19.40 -14.28 33.66
CA LEU A 26 -19.73 -12.98 34.22
C LEU A 26 -21.09 -13.03 34.93
N PRO A 27 -21.24 -12.41 36.11
CA PRO A 27 -22.57 -12.19 36.70
C PRO A 27 -23.36 -11.17 35.86
N PRO A 28 -24.70 -11.12 35.98
CA PRO A 28 -25.48 -10.10 35.28
C PRO A 28 -25.09 -8.68 35.76
N PRO A 29 -25.06 -7.67 34.87
CA PRO A 29 -24.71 -6.29 35.26
C PRO A 29 -25.76 -5.64 36.17
N SER A 30 -27.04 -5.99 36.03
CA SER A 30 -28.14 -5.58 36.90
C SER A 30 -29.32 -6.53 36.72
N ALA A 31 -30.19 -6.59 37.73
CA ALA A 31 -31.50 -7.26 37.63
C ALA A 31 -32.62 -6.32 37.16
N SER A 32 -32.37 -5.00 37.09
CA SER A 32 -33.35 -4.01 36.64
C SER A 32 -33.31 -3.85 35.12
N GLU A 33 -34.42 -4.12 34.45
CA GLU A 33 -34.58 -3.89 33.01
C GLU A 33 -34.37 -2.41 32.64
N GLU A 34 -34.80 -1.48 33.50
CA GLU A 34 -34.66 -0.04 33.26
C GLU A 34 -33.19 0.39 33.30
N VAL A 35 -32.39 -0.21 34.18
CA VAL A 35 -30.94 0.00 34.21
C VAL A 35 -30.28 -0.57 32.95
N MET A 36 -30.71 -1.75 32.49
CA MET A 36 -30.16 -2.42 31.31
C MET A 36 -30.49 -1.71 29.99
N LYS A 37 -31.63 -1.00 29.90
CA LYS A 37 -31.99 -0.17 28.71
C LYS A 37 -30.93 0.89 28.38
N ASN A 38 -30.23 1.42 29.38
CA ASN A 38 -29.12 2.35 29.16
C ASN A 38 -28.02 2.20 30.20
N ILE A 39 -27.28 1.10 30.09
CA ILE A 39 -26.20 0.72 31.01
C ILE A 39 -25.12 1.81 31.15
N ASN A 40 -24.85 2.56 30.09
CA ASN A 40 -23.82 3.61 30.08
C ASN A 40 -24.20 4.85 30.91
N ARG A 41 -25.50 5.18 30.98
CA ARG A 41 -26.01 6.29 31.81
C ARG A 41 -26.21 5.89 33.28
N ASN A 42 -26.41 4.61 33.53
CA ASN A 42 -26.72 4.06 34.85
C ASN A 42 -25.54 3.33 35.51
N LYS A 43 -24.29 3.71 35.19
CA LYS A 43 -23.08 3.02 35.67
C LYS A 43 -22.99 2.86 37.19
N SER A 44 -23.51 3.83 37.94
CA SER A 44 -23.55 3.79 39.41
C SER A 44 -24.50 2.73 39.99
N GLN A 45 -25.42 2.20 39.17
CA GLN A 45 -26.40 1.18 39.54
C GLN A 45 -26.03 -0.22 39.04
N ILE A 46 -24.83 -0.38 38.48
CA ILE A 46 -24.32 -1.67 37.99
C ILE A 46 -23.66 -2.43 39.14
N ASN A 47 -23.82 -3.75 39.14
CA ASN A 47 -23.18 -4.67 40.07
C ASN A 47 -21.65 -4.52 40.04
N SER A 48 -21.04 -4.23 41.19
CA SER A 48 -19.59 -4.11 41.33
C SER A 48 -18.85 -5.42 41.05
N GLU A 49 -19.47 -6.58 41.30
CA GLU A 49 -18.91 -7.89 40.97
C GLU A 49 -18.81 -8.10 39.45
N PHE A 50 -19.74 -7.53 38.68
CA PHE A 50 -19.64 -7.56 37.22
C PHE A 50 -18.41 -6.80 36.74
N PHE A 51 -18.16 -5.60 37.26
CA PHE A 51 -16.96 -4.83 36.91
C PHE A 51 -15.67 -5.53 37.33
N SER A 52 -15.64 -6.11 38.53
CA SER A 52 -14.52 -6.95 38.97
C SER A 52 -14.29 -8.14 38.02
N GLY A 53 -15.38 -8.78 37.56
CA GLY A 53 -15.34 -9.82 36.54
C GLY A 53 -14.77 -9.35 35.21
N ILE A 54 -15.16 -8.15 34.74
CA ILE A 54 -14.62 -7.56 33.51
C ILE A 54 -13.11 -7.30 33.61
N GLU A 55 -12.61 -6.81 34.74
CA GLU A 55 -11.17 -6.63 34.94
C GLU A 55 -10.41 -7.96 34.90
N LYS A 56 -10.96 -9.01 35.52
CA LYS A 56 -10.40 -10.37 35.43
C LYS A 56 -10.42 -10.90 33.99
N PHE A 57 -11.50 -10.65 33.25
CA PHE A 57 -11.61 -11.02 31.84
C PHE A 57 -10.57 -10.31 30.96
N LYS A 58 -10.31 -9.01 31.19
CA LYS A 58 -9.26 -8.28 30.48
C LYS A 58 -7.88 -8.87 30.72
N VAL A 59 -7.58 -9.31 31.95
CA VAL A 59 -6.31 -9.99 32.27
C VAL A 59 -6.21 -11.33 31.53
N LEU A 60 -7.28 -12.12 31.53
CA LEU A 60 -7.33 -13.38 30.76
C LEU A 60 -7.09 -13.12 29.27
N LEU A 61 -7.83 -12.16 28.68
CA LEU A 61 -7.72 -11.81 27.27
C LEU A 61 -6.29 -11.40 26.90
N LYS A 62 -5.65 -10.53 27.68
CA LYS A 62 -4.26 -10.11 27.44
C LYS A 62 -3.24 -11.25 27.49
N ARG A 63 -3.49 -12.27 28.32
CA ARG A 63 -2.63 -13.46 28.43
C ARG A 63 -2.82 -14.40 27.25
N THR A 64 -4.04 -14.49 26.72
CA THR A 64 -4.41 -15.47 25.69
C THR A 64 -4.24 -14.94 24.26
N LEU A 65 -4.33 -13.62 24.04
CA LEU A 65 -4.18 -13.04 22.71
C LEU A 65 -2.78 -13.28 22.15
N THR A 66 -2.73 -13.98 21.02
CA THR A 66 -1.53 -14.14 20.20
C THR A 66 -1.61 -13.29 18.94
N PRO A 67 -0.47 -12.87 18.36
CA PRO A 67 -0.46 -12.25 17.04
C PRO A 67 -1.13 -13.15 16.00
N LYS A 68 -1.85 -12.54 15.04
CA LYS A 68 -2.45 -13.31 13.95
C LYS A 68 -1.35 -13.85 13.06
N HIS A 69 -1.20 -15.17 13.01
CA HIS A 69 -0.27 -15.82 12.10
C HIS A 69 -0.78 -15.75 10.66
N SER A 70 0.15 -15.60 9.73
CA SER A 70 -0.11 -15.78 8.30
C SER A 70 -0.21 -17.27 7.96
N PHE A 71 -0.56 -17.58 6.72
CA PHE A 71 -0.55 -18.95 6.21
C PHE A 71 0.88 -19.49 5.98
N ASN A 72 1.85 -18.60 5.77
CA ASN A 72 3.26 -18.97 5.74
C ASN A 72 3.73 -19.21 7.18
N ASP A 73 4.30 -20.39 7.40
CA ASP A 73 4.82 -20.81 8.70
C ASP A 73 5.80 -19.77 9.26
N GLY A 74 5.53 -19.29 10.47
CA GLY A 74 6.35 -18.33 11.18
C GLY A 74 6.12 -16.86 10.83
N GLU A 75 5.34 -16.54 9.80
CA GLU A 75 5.01 -15.16 9.44
C GLU A 75 3.79 -14.63 10.21
N LEU A 76 3.78 -13.33 10.50
CA LEU A 76 2.69 -12.63 11.18
C LEU A 76 1.94 -11.72 10.22
N VAL A 77 0.63 -11.60 10.40
CA VAL A 77 -0.21 -10.69 9.61
C VAL A 77 0.00 -9.25 10.10
N THR A 78 0.49 -8.38 9.22
CA THR A 78 0.62 -6.95 9.46
C THR A 78 -0.72 -6.22 9.25
N GLY A 79 -0.78 -4.92 9.57
CA GLY A 79 -1.97 -4.11 9.28
C GLY A 79 -2.32 -4.07 7.78
N GLU A 80 -1.32 -4.00 6.91
CA GLU A 80 -1.49 -4.07 5.45
C GLU A 80 -2.01 -5.44 5.01
N GLY A 81 -1.42 -6.53 5.54
CA GLY A 81 -1.86 -7.89 5.25
C GLY A 81 -3.30 -8.14 5.70
N LEU A 82 -3.69 -7.61 6.87
CA LEU A 82 -5.06 -7.70 7.35
C LEU A 82 -6.03 -6.92 6.46
N ALA A 83 -5.65 -5.72 6.02
CA ALA A 83 -6.48 -4.91 5.12
C ALA A 83 -6.74 -5.64 3.80
N ALA A 84 -5.71 -6.24 3.20
CA ALA A 84 -5.84 -7.04 1.98
C ALA A 84 -6.74 -8.28 2.19
N LEU A 85 -6.57 -9.01 3.30
CA LEU A 85 -7.42 -10.17 3.62
C LEU A 85 -8.90 -9.78 3.76
N VAL A 86 -9.18 -8.67 4.44
CA VAL A 86 -10.55 -8.17 4.60
C VAL A 86 -11.16 -7.82 3.23
N GLU A 87 -10.44 -7.11 2.38
CA GLU A 87 -10.92 -6.74 1.05
C GLU A 87 -11.25 -7.97 0.19
N LEU A 88 -10.35 -8.95 0.17
CA LEU A 88 -10.53 -10.19 -0.59
C LEU A 88 -11.71 -11.03 -0.08
N TYR A 89 -11.84 -11.17 1.23
CA TYR A 89 -12.97 -11.90 1.82
C TYR A 89 -14.30 -11.22 1.56
N VAL A 90 -14.37 -9.90 1.75
CA VAL A 90 -15.59 -9.14 1.48
C VAL A 90 -15.95 -9.22 0.00
N GLN A 91 -14.98 -9.13 -0.90
CA GLN A 91 -15.21 -9.28 -2.33
C GLN A 91 -15.75 -10.68 -2.67
N ALA A 92 -15.18 -11.73 -2.09
CA ALA A 92 -15.64 -13.11 -2.29
C ALA A 92 -17.09 -13.32 -1.80
N ILE A 93 -17.43 -12.86 -0.58
CA ILE A 93 -18.80 -12.94 -0.04
C ILE A 93 -19.81 -12.24 -0.96
N ASN A 94 -19.41 -11.11 -1.54
CA ASN A 94 -20.29 -10.31 -2.41
C ASN A 94 -20.33 -10.79 -3.87
N THR A 95 -19.62 -11.87 -4.22
CA THR A 95 -19.62 -12.42 -5.57
C THR A 95 -20.47 -13.70 -5.61
N PRO A 96 -21.58 -13.73 -6.39
CA PRO A 96 -22.42 -14.91 -6.50
C PRO A 96 -21.63 -16.16 -6.90
N GLY A 97 -21.81 -17.26 -6.17
CA GLY A 97 -21.14 -18.53 -6.43
C GLY A 97 -19.69 -18.62 -5.96
N VAL A 98 -19.15 -17.59 -5.29
CA VAL A 98 -17.78 -17.58 -4.76
C VAL A 98 -17.80 -17.73 -3.23
N ILE A 99 -16.89 -18.55 -2.71
CA ILE A 99 -16.69 -18.76 -1.27
C ILE A 99 -15.39 -18.04 -0.86
N PRO A 100 -15.36 -17.30 0.27
CA PRO A 100 -14.14 -16.69 0.77
C PRO A 100 -13.11 -17.77 1.10
N ASN A 101 -12.05 -17.82 0.31
CA ASN A 101 -10.93 -18.71 0.56
C ASN A 101 -9.74 -17.85 1.00
N SER A 102 -9.20 -18.06 2.21
CA SER A 102 -7.84 -17.60 2.50
C SER A 102 -6.92 -18.49 1.70
N PHE A 103 -6.63 -18.08 0.47
CA PHE A 103 -5.44 -18.48 -0.25
C PHE A 103 -5.00 -19.94 -0.05
N ALA A 104 -5.60 -20.84 -0.82
CA ALA A 104 -4.89 -22.00 -1.31
C ALA A 104 -5.56 -22.45 -2.62
N ASP A 105 -4.96 -22.10 -3.75
CA ASP A 105 -5.17 -22.86 -5.00
C ASP A 105 -4.92 -24.35 -4.76
N ARG A 106 -4.06 -24.69 -3.80
CA ARG A 106 -3.80 -26.06 -3.36
C ARG A 106 -5.02 -26.72 -2.70
N ASP A 107 -5.73 -26.01 -1.83
CA ASP A 107 -6.91 -26.55 -1.15
C ASP A 107 -8.12 -26.50 -2.07
N TYR A 108 -8.22 -25.52 -2.98
CA TYR A 108 -9.28 -25.45 -3.98
C TYR A 108 -9.19 -26.60 -4.97
N VAL A 109 -8.00 -26.88 -5.53
CA VAL A 109 -7.81 -28.03 -6.44
C VAL A 109 -8.07 -29.34 -5.71
N THR A 110 -7.66 -29.45 -4.45
CA THR A 110 -7.91 -30.65 -3.63
C THR A 110 -9.40 -30.82 -3.36
N TRP A 111 -10.10 -29.78 -2.92
CA TRP A 111 -11.56 -29.77 -2.73
C TRP A 111 -12.32 -30.04 -4.02
N GLN A 112 -11.88 -29.48 -5.14
CA GLN A 112 -12.51 -29.70 -6.44
C GLN A 112 -12.34 -31.15 -6.87
N THR A 113 -11.15 -31.72 -6.65
CA THR A 113 -10.87 -33.13 -6.94
C THR A 113 -11.70 -34.06 -6.04
N GLU A 114 -11.78 -33.78 -4.74
CA GLU A 114 -12.60 -34.54 -3.78
C GLU A 114 -14.10 -34.42 -4.11
N ASN A 115 -14.57 -33.22 -4.43
CA ASN A 115 -15.95 -32.99 -4.84
C ASN A 115 -16.30 -33.71 -6.15
N ASP A 116 -15.40 -33.70 -7.13
CA ASP A 116 -15.59 -34.43 -8.38
C ASP A 116 -15.60 -35.94 -8.12
N GLN A 117 -14.72 -36.44 -7.24
CA GLN A 117 -14.71 -37.85 -6.83
C GLN A 117 -16.01 -38.25 -6.13
N PHE A 118 -16.45 -37.50 -5.12
CA PHE A 118 -17.70 -37.81 -4.41
C PHE A 118 -18.93 -37.69 -5.30
N THR A 119 -18.94 -36.70 -6.21
CA THR A 119 -19.99 -36.59 -7.22
C THR A 119 -20.00 -37.84 -8.09
N ARG A 120 -18.82 -38.31 -8.51
CA ARG A 120 -18.71 -39.49 -9.36
C ARG A 120 -19.23 -40.75 -8.67
N GLU A 121 -18.78 -41.01 -7.44
CA GLU A 121 -19.20 -42.16 -6.65
C GLU A 121 -20.72 -42.17 -6.41
N ALA A 122 -21.29 -41.01 -6.08
CA ALA A 122 -22.73 -40.84 -5.89
C ALA A 122 -23.51 -41.09 -7.20
N CYS A 123 -23.01 -40.58 -8.32
CA CYS A 123 -23.62 -40.80 -9.64
C CYS A 123 -23.58 -42.26 -10.04
N ASP A 124 -22.45 -42.95 -9.89
CA ASP A 124 -22.32 -44.37 -10.23
C ASP A 124 -23.24 -45.24 -9.36
N ALA A 125 -23.34 -44.93 -8.06
CA ALA A 125 -24.25 -45.61 -7.16
C ALA A 125 -25.73 -45.38 -7.55
N LEU A 126 -26.09 -44.14 -7.89
CA LEU A 126 -27.44 -43.79 -8.36
C LEU A 126 -27.79 -44.51 -9.67
N LEU A 127 -26.88 -44.53 -10.64
CA LEU A 127 -27.11 -45.20 -11.94
C LEU A 127 -27.30 -46.70 -11.77
N LYS A 128 -26.48 -47.35 -10.94
CA LYS A 128 -26.68 -48.77 -10.58
C LYS A 128 -28.03 -49.02 -9.92
N GLN A 129 -28.45 -48.13 -9.01
CA GLN A 129 -29.76 -48.24 -8.37
C GLN A 129 -30.91 -48.09 -9.39
N LEU A 130 -30.84 -47.07 -10.24
CA LEU A 130 -31.89 -46.78 -11.24
C LEU A 130 -31.99 -47.91 -12.26
N LYS A 131 -30.85 -48.47 -12.70
CA LYS A 131 -30.83 -49.66 -13.56
C LYS A 131 -31.56 -50.84 -12.89
N LYS A 132 -31.22 -51.13 -11.63
CA LYS A 132 -31.87 -52.19 -10.85
C LYS A 132 -33.38 -51.99 -10.69
N GLN A 133 -33.82 -50.74 -10.64
CA GLN A 133 -35.22 -50.41 -10.46
C GLN A 133 -36.02 -50.44 -11.76
N HIS A 134 -35.44 -49.99 -12.88
CA HIS A 134 -36.19 -49.69 -14.10
C HIS A 134 -35.86 -50.60 -15.28
N LEU A 135 -34.71 -51.27 -15.27
CA LEU A 135 -34.24 -52.04 -16.41
C LEU A 135 -34.00 -53.51 -16.08
N ASP A 136 -33.37 -53.83 -14.94
CA ASP A 136 -33.12 -55.23 -14.53
C ASP A 136 -34.40 -56.08 -14.51
N PRO A 137 -35.58 -55.61 -14.03
CA PRO A 137 -36.81 -56.40 -14.07
C PRO A 137 -37.26 -56.75 -15.49
N ILE A 138 -37.04 -55.83 -16.45
CA ILE A 138 -37.40 -56.01 -17.87
C ILE A 138 -36.43 -57.01 -18.50
N LEU A 139 -35.14 -56.89 -18.19
CA LEU A 139 -34.10 -57.80 -18.67
C LEU A 139 -34.26 -59.22 -18.10
N ASP A 140 -34.60 -59.35 -16.81
CA ASP A 140 -34.89 -60.65 -16.19
C ASP A 140 -36.10 -61.32 -16.84
N GLN A 141 -37.15 -60.54 -17.14
CA GLN A 141 -38.32 -61.05 -17.84
C GLN A 141 -37.99 -61.49 -19.27
N LEU A 142 -37.12 -60.75 -19.96
CA LEU A 142 -36.63 -61.08 -21.31
C LEU A 142 -35.91 -62.44 -21.35
N HIS A 143 -35.15 -62.80 -20.30
CA HIS A 143 -34.49 -64.12 -20.18
C HIS A 143 -35.41 -65.23 -19.67
N GLY A 144 -36.53 -64.87 -19.06
CA GLY A 144 -37.49 -65.80 -18.48
C GLY A 144 -38.40 -66.46 -19.50
N LYS A 145 -39.26 -67.36 -19.00
CA LYS A 145 -40.31 -68.02 -19.81
C LYS A 145 -41.34 -67.03 -20.39
N GLU A 146 -41.36 -65.79 -19.90
CA GLU A 146 -42.24 -64.70 -20.34
C GLU A 146 -41.57 -63.75 -21.35
N GLY A 147 -40.33 -64.02 -21.80
CA GLY A 147 -39.57 -63.09 -22.64
C GLY A 147 -40.25 -62.69 -23.95
N ALA A 148 -41.12 -63.54 -24.50
CA ALA A 148 -41.92 -63.24 -25.69
C ALA A 148 -42.98 -62.12 -25.48
N LYS A 149 -43.23 -61.70 -24.24
CA LYS A 149 -44.14 -60.60 -23.89
C LYS A 149 -43.44 -59.25 -23.77
N VAL A 150 -42.12 -59.22 -23.64
CA VAL A 150 -41.34 -57.98 -23.51
C VAL A 150 -41.26 -57.32 -24.89
N MET A 151 -41.55 -56.03 -24.96
CA MET A 151 -41.45 -55.23 -26.18
C MET A 151 -40.19 -54.36 -26.14
N PHE A 152 -39.65 -53.98 -27.29
CA PHE A 152 -38.53 -53.05 -27.37
C PHE A 152 -38.89 -51.70 -26.74
N ASP A 153 -40.15 -51.27 -26.90
CA ASP A 153 -40.70 -50.08 -26.23
C ASP A 153 -40.59 -50.14 -24.69
N ASP A 154 -40.71 -51.32 -24.06
CA ASP A 154 -40.57 -51.47 -22.60
C ASP A 154 -39.13 -51.13 -22.17
N ILE A 155 -38.14 -51.56 -22.96
CA ILE A 155 -36.72 -51.31 -22.71
C ILE A 155 -36.41 -49.81 -22.91
N VAL A 156 -36.93 -49.21 -23.97
CA VAL A 156 -36.80 -47.77 -24.23
C VAL A 156 -37.47 -46.95 -23.12
N ALA A 157 -38.63 -47.40 -22.62
CA ALA A 157 -39.32 -46.76 -21.50
C ALA A 157 -38.52 -46.86 -20.20
N GLY A 158 -37.94 -48.03 -19.90
CA GLY A 158 -37.04 -48.23 -18.77
C GLY A 158 -35.83 -47.30 -18.84
N TYR A 159 -35.23 -47.17 -20.02
CA TYR A 159 -34.13 -46.25 -20.28
C TYR A 159 -34.50 -44.78 -20.04
N LYS A 160 -35.62 -44.31 -20.64
CA LYS A 160 -36.12 -42.95 -20.45
C LYS A 160 -36.42 -42.65 -18.97
N LYS A 161 -36.87 -43.66 -18.22
CA LYS A 161 -37.10 -43.54 -16.77
C LYS A 161 -35.80 -43.31 -16.01
N ILE A 162 -34.74 -44.06 -16.33
CA ILE A 162 -33.40 -43.86 -15.77
C ILE A 162 -32.90 -42.45 -16.07
N GLU A 163 -33.03 -41.99 -17.31
CA GLU A 163 -32.61 -40.64 -17.70
C GLU A 163 -33.35 -39.55 -16.90
N GLN A 164 -34.69 -39.65 -16.81
CA GLN A 164 -35.52 -38.69 -16.08
C GLN A 164 -35.18 -38.66 -14.59
N ASP A 165 -35.12 -39.83 -13.95
CA ASP A 165 -34.87 -39.93 -12.52
C ASP A 165 -33.43 -39.55 -12.19
N TYR A 166 -32.46 -39.85 -13.07
CA TYR A 166 -31.09 -39.40 -12.91
C TYR A 166 -31.00 -37.87 -13.00
N LYS A 167 -31.59 -37.25 -14.03
CA LYS A 167 -31.62 -35.78 -14.16
C LYS A 167 -32.30 -35.10 -12.96
N ALA A 168 -33.30 -35.75 -12.35
CA ALA A 168 -34.01 -35.21 -11.20
C ALA A 168 -33.27 -35.40 -9.86
N ARG A 169 -32.45 -36.46 -9.73
CA ARG A 169 -31.86 -36.89 -8.45
C ARG A 169 -30.35 -36.74 -8.37
N ALA A 170 -29.65 -36.59 -9.50
CA ALA A 170 -28.21 -36.42 -9.52
C ALA A 170 -27.83 -35.07 -8.89
N THR A 171 -26.89 -35.12 -7.96
CA THR A 171 -26.40 -33.95 -7.21
C THR A 171 -24.88 -33.92 -7.24
N GLY A 172 -24.30 -32.73 -7.31
CA GLY A 172 -22.85 -32.53 -7.30
C GLY A 172 -22.39 -31.70 -8.50
N ALA A 173 -21.12 -31.86 -8.87
CA ALA A 173 -20.51 -31.20 -10.02
C ALA A 173 -21.24 -31.56 -11.32
N LYS A 174 -21.81 -30.56 -12.00
CA LYS A 174 -22.66 -30.75 -13.20
C LYS A 174 -21.93 -31.47 -14.31
N GLN A 175 -20.67 -31.12 -14.56
CA GLN A 175 -19.81 -31.74 -15.55
C GLN A 175 -19.55 -33.21 -15.27
N VAL A 176 -19.38 -33.56 -14.00
CA VAL A 176 -19.14 -34.94 -13.56
C VAL A 176 -20.41 -35.76 -13.65
N CYS A 177 -21.56 -35.20 -13.25
CA CYS A 177 -22.87 -35.85 -13.45
C CYS A 177 -23.12 -36.16 -14.93
N ALA A 178 -22.89 -35.18 -15.81
CA ALA A 178 -23.05 -35.38 -17.24
C ALA A 178 -22.09 -36.45 -17.80
N ALA A 179 -20.83 -36.45 -17.35
CA ALA A 179 -19.84 -37.45 -17.76
C ALA A 179 -20.21 -38.87 -17.29
N ALA A 180 -20.65 -39.02 -16.03
CA ALA A 180 -21.06 -40.32 -15.48
C ALA A 180 -22.26 -40.90 -16.24
N PHE A 181 -23.28 -40.09 -16.54
CA PHE A 181 -24.43 -40.53 -17.34
C PHE A 181 -24.05 -40.95 -18.77
N PHE A 182 -23.09 -40.25 -19.36
CA PHE A 182 -22.57 -40.57 -20.68
C PHE A 182 -21.79 -41.89 -20.67
N GLU A 183 -20.90 -42.12 -19.72
CA GLU A 183 -20.13 -43.36 -19.62
C GLU A 183 -21.02 -44.59 -19.36
N PHE A 184 -22.14 -44.40 -18.68
CA PHE A 184 -23.15 -45.43 -18.48
C PHE A 184 -23.85 -45.86 -19.78
N HIS A 185 -23.96 -44.99 -20.80
CA HIS A 185 -24.60 -45.36 -22.06
C HIS A 185 -23.88 -46.48 -22.82
N PRO A 186 -22.56 -46.40 -23.09
CA PRO A 186 -21.83 -47.51 -23.72
C PRO A 186 -21.88 -48.81 -22.93
N GLU A 187 -21.83 -48.75 -21.59
CA GLU A 187 -21.97 -49.95 -20.75
C GLU A 187 -23.34 -50.60 -20.97
N LEU A 188 -24.40 -49.79 -20.94
CA LEU A 188 -25.76 -50.26 -21.19
C LEU A 188 -25.94 -50.76 -22.62
N MET A 189 -25.36 -50.08 -23.60
CA MET A 189 -25.40 -50.50 -25.00
C MET A 189 -24.62 -51.80 -25.24
N THR A 190 -23.53 -52.02 -24.51
CA THR A 190 -22.75 -53.27 -24.56
C THR A 190 -23.56 -54.42 -23.98
N GLU A 191 -24.28 -54.19 -22.89
CA GLU A 191 -25.20 -55.15 -22.30
C GLU A 191 -26.41 -55.41 -23.22
N MET A 192 -27.00 -54.38 -23.82
CA MET A 192 -28.03 -54.52 -24.85
C MET A 192 -27.50 -55.26 -26.10
N GLN A 193 -26.23 -55.10 -26.45
CA GLN A 193 -25.61 -55.86 -27.54
C GLN A 193 -25.50 -57.35 -27.22
N GLN A 194 -25.28 -57.74 -25.96
CA GLN A 194 -25.38 -59.14 -25.55
C GLN A 194 -26.79 -59.68 -25.79
N TYR A 195 -27.81 -58.82 -25.64
CA TYR A 195 -29.21 -59.15 -25.91
C TYR A 195 -29.64 -58.93 -27.36
N LEU A 196 -28.76 -58.43 -28.24
CA LEU A 196 -29.09 -58.07 -29.62
C LEU A 196 -29.73 -59.22 -30.40
N GLY A 197 -29.29 -60.46 -30.15
CA GLY A 197 -29.86 -61.65 -30.77
C GLY A 197 -31.31 -61.93 -30.38
N VAL A 198 -31.71 -61.54 -29.16
CA VAL A 198 -33.09 -61.65 -28.64
C VAL A 198 -33.89 -60.40 -29.02
N LEU A 199 -33.28 -59.21 -28.93
CA LEU A 199 -33.89 -57.94 -29.30
C LEU A 199 -34.28 -57.88 -30.78
N LYS A 200 -33.45 -58.44 -31.68
CA LYS A 200 -33.78 -58.57 -33.12
C LYS A 200 -34.98 -59.48 -33.40
N GLN A 201 -35.36 -60.34 -32.44
CA GLN A 201 -36.54 -61.19 -32.55
C GLN A 201 -37.80 -60.52 -31.98
N LEU A 202 -37.66 -59.37 -31.32
CA LEU A 202 -38.79 -58.56 -30.88
C LEU A 202 -39.48 -57.93 -32.09
N LYS A 203 -40.81 -57.93 -32.03
CA LYS A 203 -41.67 -57.58 -33.17
C LYS A 203 -41.61 -56.09 -33.52
N ASP A 204 -41.14 -55.26 -32.59
CA ASP A 204 -41.13 -53.79 -32.61
C ASP A 204 -39.71 -53.19 -32.54
N PHE A 205 -38.66 -53.99 -32.76
CA PHE A 205 -37.27 -53.50 -32.69
C PHE A 205 -36.97 -52.39 -33.71
N ASP A 206 -36.48 -51.24 -33.23
CA ASP A 206 -36.06 -50.09 -34.06
C ASP A 206 -34.59 -49.73 -33.83
N GLU A 207 -33.76 -50.07 -34.82
CA GLU A 207 -32.32 -49.81 -34.79
C GLU A 207 -31.97 -48.32 -34.94
N ASN A 208 -32.81 -47.53 -35.62
CA ASN A 208 -32.57 -46.10 -35.82
C ASN A 208 -32.79 -45.32 -34.52
N LEU A 209 -33.85 -45.67 -33.78
CA LEU A 209 -34.17 -45.02 -32.51
C LEU A 209 -33.05 -45.20 -31.46
N SER A 210 -32.43 -46.40 -31.42
CA SER A 210 -31.29 -46.67 -30.55
C SER A 210 -30.07 -45.80 -30.88
N ARG A 211 -29.76 -45.62 -32.18
CA ARG A 211 -28.66 -44.74 -32.62
C ARG A 211 -28.94 -43.27 -32.34
N GLU A 212 -30.19 -42.84 -32.46
CA GLU A 212 -30.60 -41.45 -32.22
C GLU A 212 -30.42 -41.07 -30.74
N ILE A 213 -30.80 -41.95 -29.81
CA ILE A 213 -30.61 -41.74 -28.36
C ILE A 213 -29.12 -41.54 -28.03
N ALA A 214 -28.26 -42.41 -28.56
CA ALA A 214 -26.82 -42.29 -28.37
C ALA A 214 -26.27 -40.97 -28.95
N ALA A 215 -26.64 -40.61 -30.18
CA ALA A 215 -26.17 -39.38 -30.84
C ALA A 215 -26.59 -38.12 -30.07
N LYS A 216 -27.81 -38.09 -29.54
CA LYS A 216 -28.33 -36.95 -28.78
C LYS A 216 -27.55 -36.72 -27.47
N ALA A 217 -27.19 -37.80 -26.77
CA ALA A 217 -26.39 -37.72 -25.55
C ALA A 217 -24.99 -37.14 -25.79
N TYR A 218 -24.35 -37.50 -26.92
CA TYR A 218 -23.05 -36.93 -27.32
C TYR A 218 -23.13 -35.41 -27.54
N GLN A 219 -24.15 -34.95 -28.27
CA GLN A 219 -24.32 -33.53 -28.58
C GLN A 219 -24.57 -32.69 -27.31
N GLU A 220 -25.34 -33.21 -26.36
CA GLU A 220 -25.66 -32.49 -25.13
C GLU A 220 -24.42 -32.34 -24.21
N GLN A 221 -23.52 -33.33 -24.17
CA GLN A 221 -22.25 -33.24 -23.44
C GLN A 221 -21.30 -32.20 -24.04
N GLU A 222 -21.16 -32.18 -25.37
CA GLU A 222 -20.29 -31.23 -26.06
C GLU A 222 -20.75 -29.79 -25.81
N LYS A 223 -22.07 -29.57 -25.82
CA LYS A 223 -22.66 -28.28 -25.47
C LYS A 223 -22.34 -27.85 -24.03
N ILE A 224 -22.50 -28.72 -23.05
CA ILE A 224 -22.20 -28.41 -21.63
C ILE A 224 -20.71 -28.09 -21.45
N LYS A 225 -19.82 -28.89 -22.05
CA LYS A 225 -18.36 -28.66 -21.98
C LYS A 225 -17.98 -27.30 -22.57
N LEU A 226 -18.56 -26.93 -23.72
CA LEU A 226 -18.31 -25.64 -24.37
C LEU A 226 -18.84 -24.47 -23.54
N GLU A 227 -20.03 -24.61 -22.94
CA GLU A 227 -20.61 -23.57 -22.07
C GLU A 227 -19.74 -23.32 -20.82
N GLU A 228 -19.29 -24.38 -20.15
CA GLU A 228 -18.40 -24.28 -18.99
C GLU A 228 -17.01 -23.73 -19.33
N GLU A 229 -16.41 -24.17 -20.45
CA GLU A 229 -15.11 -23.64 -20.90
C GLU A 229 -15.21 -22.15 -21.24
N HIS A 230 -16.29 -21.74 -21.91
CA HIS A 230 -16.56 -20.35 -22.20
C HIS A 230 -16.75 -19.52 -20.92
N GLU A 231 -17.47 -20.02 -19.92
CA GLU A 231 -17.61 -19.36 -18.62
C GLU A 231 -16.27 -19.20 -17.90
N ARG A 232 -15.42 -20.24 -17.88
CA ARG A 232 -14.06 -20.16 -17.31
C ARG A 232 -13.21 -19.10 -18.01
N LEU A 233 -13.18 -19.13 -19.35
CA LEU A 233 -12.40 -18.16 -20.14
C LEU A 233 -12.88 -16.72 -19.93
N GLN A 234 -14.20 -16.51 -19.79
CA GLN A 234 -14.72 -15.20 -19.46
C GLN A 234 -14.27 -14.73 -18.07
N GLN A 235 -14.24 -15.64 -17.08
CA GLN A 235 -13.79 -15.31 -15.73
C GLN A 235 -12.30 -14.95 -15.69
N GLU A 236 -11.46 -15.72 -16.40
CA GLU A 236 -10.04 -15.43 -16.56
C GLU A 236 -9.81 -14.07 -17.25
N ASN A 237 -10.56 -13.78 -18.31
CA ASN A 237 -10.47 -12.48 -19.00
C ASN A 237 -10.87 -11.31 -18.10
N ARG A 238 -11.93 -11.46 -17.29
CA ARG A 238 -12.32 -10.44 -16.30
C ARG A 238 -11.21 -10.22 -15.27
N GLN A 239 -10.56 -11.29 -14.82
CA GLN A 239 -9.47 -11.20 -13.85
C GLN A 239 -8.24 -10.49 -14.44
N ARG A 240 -7.79 -10.91 -15.63
CA ARG A 240 -6.68 -10.25 -16.33
C ARG A 240 -6.94 -8.77 -16.59
N HIS A 241 -8.17 -8.40 -16.90
CA HIS A 241 -8.52 -7.00 -17.12
C HIS A 241 -8.34 -6.16 -15.85
N LYS A 242 -8.81 -6.64 -14.69
CA LYS A 242 -8.62 -5.97 -13.39
C LYS A 242 -7.14 -5.84 -13.00
N GLU A 243 -6.34 -6.86 -13.24
CA GLU A 243 -4.90 -6.83 -12.98
C GLU A 243 -4.20 -5.77 -13.84
N MET A 244 -4.59 -5.66 -15.11
CA MET A 244 -4.08 -4.64 -16.01
C MET A 244 -4.46 -3.23 -15.54
N GLU A 245 -5.70 -3.00 -15.10
CA GLU A 245 -6.15 -1.71 -14.56
C GLU A 245 -5.38 -1.33 -13.29
N MET A 246 -5.18 -2.28 -12.36
CA MET A 246 -4.38 -2.03 -11.16
C MET A 246 -2.93 -1.66 -11.50
N LEU A 247 -2.32 -2.35 -12.46
CA LEU A 247 -0.95 -2.06 -12.87
C LEU A 247 -0.83 -0.65 -13.49
N GLN A 248 -1.80 -0.26 -14.32
CA GLN A 248 -1.87 1.10 -14.87
C GLN A 248 -2.03 2.15 -13.78
N ALA A 249 -2.94 1.94 -12.83
CA ALA A 249 -3.14 2.85 -11.70
C ALA A 249 -1.87 3.01 -10.85
N LYS A 250 -1.13 1.92 -10.62
CA LYS A 250 0.14 1.95 -9.89
C LYS A 250 1.21 2.74 -10.65
N GLN A 251 1.34 2.53 -11.96
CA GLN A 251 2.27 3.31 -12.80
C GLN A 251 1.93 4.80 -12.80
N GLU A 252 0.65 5.16 -12.89
CA GLU A 252 0.19 6.55 -12.83
C GLU A 252 0.55 7.20 -11.47
N GLN A 253 0.35 6.46 -10.38
CA GLN A 253 0.67 6.92 -9.03
C GLN A 253 2.17 7.10 -8.81
N GLU A 254 3.00 6.16 -9.26
CA GLU A 254 4.46 6.27 -9.19
C GLU A 254 4.97 7.46 -10.02
N LYS A 255 4.44 7.63 -11.23
CA LYS A 255 4.77 8.78 -12.08
C LYS A 255 4.40 10.10 -11.43
N LYS A 256 3.26 10.17 -10.74
CA LYS A 256 2.83 11.35 -9.98
C LYS A 256 3.78 11.63 -8.81
N ARG A 257 4.11 10.61 -8.01
CA ARG A 257 5.07 10.74 -6.89
C ARG A 257 6.43 11.23 -7.36
N LEU A 258 6.92 10.68 -8.48
CA LEU A 258 8.21 11.09 -9.04
C LEU A 258 8.21 12.56 -9.47
N ARG A 259 7.11 13.04 -10.08
CA ARG A 259 6.97 14.45 -10.44
C ARG A 259 6.96 15.37 -9.23
N GLU A 260 6.18 15.03 -8.20
CA GLU A 260 6.12 15.80 -6.95
C GLU A 260 7.50 15.88 -6.28
N GLN A 261 8.27 14.79 -6.32
CA GLN A 261 9.62 14.74 -5.77
C GLN A 261 10.60 15.62 -6.55
N MET A 262 10.54 15.58 -7.89
CA MET A 262 11.34 16.46 -8.75
C MET A 262 11.01 17.95 -8.52
N GLU A 263 9.73 18.30 -8.40
CA GLU A 263 9.30 19.67 -8.13
C GLU A 263 9.78 20.16 -6.76
N ALA A 264 9.68 19.32 -5.73
CA ALA A 264 10.19 19.64 -4.40
C ALA A 264 11.71 19.85 -4.41
N GLU A 265 12.46 19.00 -5.10
CA GLU A 265 13.91 19.13 -5.21
C GLU A 265 14.32 20.39 -5.98
N ALA A 266 13.63 20.71 -7.08
CA ALA A 266 13.85 21.95 -7.83
C ALA A 266 13.55 23.19 -6.97
N ALA A 267 12.50 23.17 -6.14
CA ALA A 267 12.18 24.26 -5.21
C ALA A 267 13.30 24.46 -4.16
N VAL A 268 13.84 23.36 -3.61
CA VAL A 268 14.98 23.42 -2.67
C VAL A 268 16.21 24.03 -3.34
N GLN A 269 16.53 23.61 -4.57
CA GLN A 269 17.66 24.16 -5.32
C GLN A 269 17.51 25.66 -5.61
N LEU A 270 16.31 26.09 -6.02
CA LEU A 270 16.01 27.52 -6.24
C LEU A 270 16.18 28.33 -4.96
N GLN A 271 15.67 27.83 -3.84
CA GLN A 271 15.80 28.51 -2.54
C GLN A 271 17.26 28.61 -2.09
N GLN A 272 18.07 27.56 -2.30
CA GLN A 272 19.50 27.60 -2.02
C GLN A 272 20.22 28.65 -2.87
N MET A 273 19.90 28.73 -4.16
CA MET A 273 20.46 29.72 -5.07
C MET A 273 20.08 31.14 -4.65
N GLU A 274 18.82 31.38 -4.28
CA GLU A 274 18.35 32.68 -3.79
C GLU A 274 19.10 33.12 -2.52
N ASN A 275 19.28 32.20 -1.57
CA ASN A 275 20.05 32.46 -0.35
C ASN A 275 21.51 32.80 -0.65
N MET A 276 22.15 32.09 -1.58
CA MET A 276 23.53 32.39 -2.01
C MET A 276 23.65 33.75 -2.69
N VAL A 277 22.72 34.10 -3.58
CA VAL A 277 22.68 35.41 -4.25
C VAL A 277 22.52 36.52 -3.21
N LYS A 278 21.60 36.34 -2.25
CA LYS A 278 21.36 37.29 -1.17
C LYS A 278 22.59 37.48 -0.29
N ALA A 279 23.28 36.40 0.07
CA ALA A 279 24.53 36.45 0.83
C ALA A 279 25.62 37.22 0.09
N ARG A 280 25.86 36.90 -1.19
CA ARG A 280 26.83 37.62 -2.03
C ARG A 280 26.48 39.10 -2.17
N MET A 281 25.21 39.43 -2.34
CA MET A 281 24.76 40.82 -2.44
C MET A 281 25.06 41.60 -1.15
N MET A 282 24.86 40.98 0.02
CA MET A 282 25.24 41.60 1.30
C MET A 282 26.75 41.81 1.44
N GLU A 283 27.57 40.88 0.94
CA GLU A 283 29.03 41.05 0.90
C GLU A 283 29.44 42.20 -0.02
N VAL A 284 28.87 42.29 -1.23
CA VAL A 284 29.11 43.39 -2.17
C VAL A 284 28.72 44.72 -1.54
N GLU A 285 27.57 44.80 -0.87
CA GLU A 285 27.11 46.03 -0.22
C GLU A 285 27.98 46.43 0.98
N LYS A 286 28.50 45.45 1.72
CA LYS A 286 29.50 45.68 2.76
C LYS A 286 30.81 46.21 2.16
N HIS A 287 31.29 45.60 1.09
CA HIS A 287 32.52 46.02 0.41
C HIS A 287 32.39 47.45 -0.13
N ARG A 288 31.25 47.76 -0.75
CA ARG A 288 30.89 49.12 -1.21
C ARG A 288 30.92 50.13 -0.06
N ARG A 289 30.35 49.81 1.10
CA ARG A 289 30.36 50.69 2.28
C ARG A 289 31.77 50.93 2.80
N ASN A 290 32.58 49.88 2.91
CA ASN A 290 33.97 50.01 3.36
C ASN A 290 34.77 50.89 2.40
N PHE A 291 34.65 50.65 1.09
CA PHE A 291 35.31 51.47 0.07
C PHE A 291 34.90 52.95 0.17
N MET A 292 33.61 53.24 0.34
CA MET A 292 33.12 54.61 0.52
C MET A 292 33.70 55.28 1.77
N GLN A 293 33.82 54.55 2.88
CA GLN A 293 34.44 55.07 4.11
C GLN A 293 35.94 55.34 3.91
N GLU A 294 36.67 54.40 3.32
CA GLU A 294 38.10 54.58 3.00
C GLU A 294 38.33 55.78 2.07
N ASN A 295 37.48 55.93 1.05
CA ASN A 295 37.57 57.05 0.12
C ASN A 295 37.24 58.40 0.80
N GLN A 296 36.30 58.41 1.76
CA GLN A 296 36.05 59.60 2.59
C GLN A 296 37.26 59.96 3.46
N VAL A 297 37.87 58.98 4.13
CA VAL A 297 39.09 59.19 4.93
C VAL A 297 40.23 59.70 4.06
N LEU A 298 40.42 59.12 2.88
CA LEU A 298 41.43 59.56 1.93
C LEU A 298 41.18 61.01 1.47
N SER A 299 39.93 61.35 1.14
CA SER A 299 39.54 62.71 0.76
C SER A 299 39.82 63.72 1.88
N GLN A 300 39.52 63.37 3.14
CA GLN A 300 39.83 64.21 4.29
C GLN A 300 41.34 64.40 4.47
N ARG A 301 42.14 63.34 4.29
CA ARG A 301 43.62 63.43 4.34
C ARG A 301 44.16 64.34 3.24
N LEU A 302 43.64 64.24 2.01
CA LEU A 302 44.04 65.12 0.91
C LEU A 302 43.72 66.59 1.22
N ALA A 303 42.53 66.87 1.77
CA ALA A 303 42.16 68.24 2.16
C ALA A 303 43.05 68.80 3.29
N GLN A 304 43.42 67.97 4.27
CA GLN A 304 44.38 68.37 5.31
C GLN A 304 45.77 68.63 4.73
N MET A 305 46.23 67.78 3.82
CA MET A 305 47.51 67.95 3.13
C MET A 305 47.54 69.25 2.32
N GLN A 306 46.46 69.58 1.61
CA GLN A 306 46.33 70.85 0.89
C GLN A 306 46.45 72.04 1.84
N LYS A 307 45.72 72.04 2.96
CA LYS A 307 45.82 73.12 3.96
C LYS A 307 47.22 73.25 4.56
N SER A 308 47.88 72.12 4.83
CA SER A 308 49.26 72.10 5.32
C SER A 308 50.22 72.68 4.28
N ASN A 309 50.08 72.28 3.01
CA ASN A 309 50.87 72.81 1.91
C ASN A 309 50.66 74.32 1.72
N GLU A 310 49.41 74.81 1.75
CA GLU A 310 49.12 76.24 1.72
C GLU A 310 49.78 76.99 2.89
N GLY A 311 49.77 76.40 4.09
CA GLY A 311 50.47 76.95 5.27
C GLY A 311 51.99 76.98 5.08
N MET A 312 52.55 75.91 4.52
CA MET A 312 53.97 75.82 4.19
C MET A 312 54.37 76.85 3.14
N GLU A 313 53.58 77.02 2.07
CA GLU A 313 53.81 78.04 1.03
C GLU A 313 53.84 79.44 1.62
N LYS A 314 52.90 79.79 2.51
CA LYS A 314 52.91 81.07 3.23
C LYS A 314 54.17 81.25 4.07
N THR A 315 54.63 80.18 4.73
CA THR A 315 55.86 80.20 5.53
C THR A 315 57.09 80.42 4.66
N VAL A 316 57.19 79.72 3.52
CA VAL A 316 58.25 79.89 2.53
C VAL A 316 58.25 81.32 1.98
N GLU A 317 57.08 81.88 1.68
CA GLU A 317 56.97 83.25 1.19
C GLU A 317 57.42 84.28 2.23
N SER A 318 57.03 84.09 3.50
CA SER A 318 57.53 84.92 4.61
C SER A 318 59.06 84.83 4.75
N LEU A 319 59.62 83.62 4.67
CA LEU A 319 61.07 83.42 4.72
C LEU A 319 61.78 84.11 3.54
N ARG A 320 61.23 84.05 2.33
CA ARG A 320 61.75 84.78 1.17
C ARG A 320 61.76 86.29 1.41
N GLN A 321 60.67 86.85 1.94
CA GLN A 321 60.59 88.27 2.27
C GLN A 321 61.62 88.68 3.33
N GLN A 322 61.78 87.87 4.40
CA GLN A 322 62.80 88.11 5.42
C GLN A 322 64.22 88.05 4.84
N LEU A 323 64.48 87.11 3.92
CA LEU A 323 65.76 87.00 3.24
C LEU A 323 66.07 88.28 2.44
N LEU A 324 65.09 88.82 1.71
CA LEU A 324 65.23 90.08 0.96
C LEU A 324 65.47 91.28 1.88
N LEU A 325 64.79 91.34 3.03
CA LEU A 325 65.01 92.37 4.05
C LEU A 325 66.41 92.29 4.65
N ASN A 326 66.87 91.09 4.99
CA ASN A 326 68.21 90.89 5.52
C ASN A 326 69.28 91.21 4.48
N GLN A 327 69.10 90.84 3.22
CA GLN A 327 69.98 91.27 2.12
C GLN A 327 69.99 92.79 1.96
N SER A 328 68.84 93.46 2.09
CA SER A 328 68.74 94.92 2.03
C SER A 328 69.45 95.59 3.21
N ARG A 329 69.29 95.06 4.42
CA ARG A 329 70.02 95.49 5.61
C ARG A 329 71.53 95.28 5.45
N GLN A 330 71.96 94.13 4.95
CA GLN A 330 73.37 93.86 4.68
C GLN A 330 73.96 94.85 3.68
N ARG A 331 73.21 95.21 2.62
CA ARG A 331 73.61 96.30 1.71
C ARG A 331 73.68 97.67 2.39
N GLN A 332 72.83 97.96 3.39
CA GLN A 332 72.93 99.21 4.16
C GLN A 332 74.16 99.26 5.07
N VAL A 333 74.53 98.13 5.70
CA VAL A 333 75.76 98.05 6.52
C VAL A 333 77.02 98.17 5.63
N GLN A 334 76.93 97.76 4.37
CA GLN A 334 78.01 97.93 3.37
C GLN A 334 78.10 99.35 2.77
N LYS A 335 77.19 100.28 3.11
CA LYS A 335 77.31 101.67 2.65
C LYS A 335 78.42 102.41 3.43
N PRO A 336 79.29 103.18 2.75
CA PRO A 336 80.30 104.00 3.42
C PRO A 336 79.67 104.98 4.42
N GLY A 337 80.21 105.06 5.64
CA GLY A 337 79.74 105.97 6.72
C GLY A 337 78.65 105.43 7.65
N PHE A 338 78.25 104.15 7.53
CA PHE A 338 77.22 103.53 8.39
C PHE A 338 77.64 103.45 9.87
N PHE A 339 78.87 103.01 10.15
CA PHE A 339 79.37 102.88 11.52
C PHE A 339 79.55 104.25 12.22
N ASP A 340 79.83 105.31 11.47
CA ASP A 340 79.99 106.66 12.01
C ASP A 340 78.68 107.23 12.60
N ARG A 341 77.52 106.83 12.04
CA ARG A 341 76.19 107.18 12.61
C ARG A 341 75.80 106.31 13.80
N ALA A 342 76.19 105.04 13.84
CA ALA A 342 75.85 104.14 14.95
C ALA A 342 76.60 104.50 16.25
N LEU A 343 77.83 105.03 16.13
CA LEU A 343 78.66 105.46 17.26
C LEU A 343 78.15 106.74 17.95
N GLN A 344 77.26 107.52 17.33
CA GLN A 344 76.66 108.72 17.95
C GLN A 344 75.48 108.41 18.90
N MET A 345 75.03 107.16 19.00
CA MET A 345 73.84 106.75 19.78
C MET A 345 74.15 106.01 21.09
N ILE A 346 75.40 106.04 21.58
CA ILE A 346 75.81 105.37 22.84
C ILE A 346 76.11 106.43 23.94
N PRO A 347 75.42 106.45 25.09
CA PRO A 347 75.84 107.22 26.25
C PRO A 347 76.88 106.47 27.11
N VAL A 348 77.90 107.20 27.56
CA VAL A 348 79.00 106.78 28.47
C VAL A 348 78.60 107.02 29.94
N LEU A 349 78.95 106.07 30.83
CA LEU A 349 79.27 106.12 32.29
C LEU A 349 79.00 104.68 32.82
N GLY A 350 79.93 103.84 33.31
CA GLY A 350 80.87 103.95 34.43
C GLY A 350 80.69 102.69 35.31
N GLY A 351 81.77 102.00 35.71
CA GLY A 351 81.77 100.67 36.39
C GLY A 351 80.93 100.56 37.68
N VAL A 352 80.52 99.38 38.15
CA VAL A 352 81.36 98.32 38.75
C VAL A 352 80.77 96.91 38.52
N ALA A 353 81.66 95.92 38.29
CA ALA A 353 81.45 94.47 38.36
C ALA A 353 81.00 94.04 39.78
N SER A 354 80.42 92.88 40.12
CA SER A 354 80.28 91.52 39.59
C SER A 354 79.18 90.86 40.46
N THR A 355 78.30 89.98 39.98
CA THR A 355 78.56 88.54 39.86
C THR A 355 77.35 87.89 39.16
N LEU A 356 77.66 87.02 38.19
CA LEU A 356 76.73 86.17 37.46
C LEU A 356 76.47 84.89 38.26
N SER A 357 75.21 84.43 38.32
CA SER A 357 74.92 82.99 38.37
C SER A 357 73.55 82.62 37.80
N LYS A 358 73.62 82.07 36.57
CA LYS A 358 72.83 81.00 35.94
C LYS A 358 71.34 80.87 36.29
N CYS A 359 70.53 81.24 35.30
CA CYS A 359 69.29 80.54 34.97
C CYS A 359 69.65 79.26 34.19
N SER A 360 69.14 78.10 34.62
CA SER A 360 69.15 76.86 33.84
C SER A 360 67.72 76.55 33.44
N VAL A 361 67.55 76.35 32.14
CA VAL A 361 66.38 75.81 31.47
C VAL A 361 66.23 74.32 31.82
N MET A 362 64.99 73.88 32.02
CA MET A 362 64.47 72.63 31.46
C MET A 362 63.22 72.95 30.66
#